data_AF-A0A966XGI0-F1
#
_entry.id   AF-A0A966XGI0-F1
#
_cell.length_a   1.000
_cell.length_b   1.000
_cell.length_c   1.000
_cell.angle_alpha   90.00
_cell.angle_beta   90.00
_cell.angle_gamma   90.00
#
_symmetry.space_group_name_H-M   'P 1'
#
loop_
_entity.id
_entity.type
_entity.pdbx_description
1 polymer ?
#
loop_
_entity_poly.entity_id
_entity_poly.type
_entity_poly.pdbx_seq_one_letter_code
_entity_poly.pdbx_strand_id
1 'polypeptide(L)' 'MRVQGTDLFLILGVFMRIQDYLQKRFSRVGDFYSPETEALQLSCRPENSIQEILPLLAEPTQSSLAVLDADRNLVG' A
#
# COMPACT_ATOMS: atom_id res chain seq x y z
N MET A 1 6.85 -0.28 50.35
CA MET A 1 7.31 -0.45 48.96
C MET A 1 6.13 -0.15 48.03
N ARG A 2 6.13 1.00 47.34
CA ARG A 2 5.08 1.40 46.38
C ARG A 2 5.77 1.74 45.05
N VAL A 3 6.01 0.74 44.22
CA VAL A 3 6.40 0.93 42.81
C VAL A 3 5.76 -0.22 42.05
N GLN A 4 4.55 -0.02 41.53
CA GLN A 4 3.91 -1.02 40.64
C GLN A 4 2.76 -0.48 39.79
N GLY A 5 2.41 0.81 39.90
CA GLY A 5 1.30 1.41 39.14
C GLY A 5 1.70 2.33 37.99
N THR A 6 2.91 2.89 37.99
CA THR A 6 3.30 3.97 37.05
C THR A 6 3.85 3.45 35.73
N ASP A 7 4.52 2.29 35.72
CA ASP A 7 5.11 1.73 34.48
C ASP A 7 4.05 1.19 33.51
N LEU A 8 2.97 0.59 34.03
CA LEU A 8 1.92 0.02 33.18
C LEU A 8 1.19 1.11 32.37
N PHE A 9 0.94 2.28 32.96
CA PHE A 9 0.32 3.42 32.28
C PHE A 9 1.25 4.07 31.24
N LEU A 10 2.56 4.13 31.51
CA LEU A 10 3.54 4.61 30.55
C LEU A 10 3.65 3.66 29.35
N ILE A 11 3.70 2.36 29.60
CA ILE A 11 3.74 1.34 28.54
C ILE A 11 2.44 1.40 27.71
N LEU A 12 1.26 1.40 28.34
CA LEU A 12 -0.02 1.52 27.61
C LEU A 12 -0.11 2.83 26.80
N GLY A 13 0.31 3.96 27.37
CA GLY A 13 0.30 5.26 26.68
C GLY A 13 1.25 5.31 25.49
N VAL A 14 2.41 4.65 25.57
CA VAL A 14 3.35 4.51 24.45
C VAL A 14 2.81 3.57 23.38
N PHE A 15 2.15 2.46 23.78
CA PHE A 15 1.52 1.52 22.86
C PHE A 15 0.35 2.14 22.07
N MET A 16 -0.49 2.96 22.70
CA MET A 16 -1.55 3.68 21.97
C MET A 16 -0.97 4.70 20.98
N ARG A 17 0.07 5.45 21.39
CA ARG A 17 0.71 6.44 20.51
C ARG A 17 1.47 5.83 19.34
N ILE A 18 2.13 4.68 19.53
CA ILE A 18 2.80 3.99 18.42
C ILE A 18 1.77 3.40 17.46
N GLN A 19 0.62 2.91 17.94
CA GLN A 19 -0.47 2.47 17.07
C GLN A 19 -1.07 3.64 16.28
N ASP A 20 -1.30 4.79 16.90
CA ASP A 20 -1.77 6.00 16.22
C ASP A 20 -0.74 6.51 15.18
N TYR A 21 0.55 6.45 15.52
CA TYR A 21 1.65 6.79 14.61
C TYR A 21 1.72 5.83 13.43
N LEU A 22 1.60 4.52 13.66
CA LEU A 22 1.56 3.52 12.60
C LEU A 22 0.31 3.68 11.74
N GLN A 23 -0.88 3.87 12.33
CA GLN A 23 -2.11 4.15 11.58
C GLN A 23 -2.00 5.39 10.69
N LYS A 24 -1.35 6.46 11.18
CA LYS A 24 -1.06 7.67 10.39
C LYS A 24 0.03 7.48 9.35
N ARG A 25 1.01 6.60 9.56
CA ARG A 25 2.06 6.30 8.57
C ARG A 25 1.57 5.35 7.48
N PHE A 26 0.62 4.49 7.81
CA PHE A 26 -0.19 3.74 6.84
C PHE A 26 -1.34 4.60 6.26
N SER A 27 -1.43 5.89 6.62
CA SER A 27 -2.16 6.88 5.82
C SER A 27 -1.41 7.10 4.53
N ARG A 28 -1.95 6.80 3.37
CA ARG A 28 -2.96 5.85 2.93
C ARG A 28 -2.49 5.68 1.50
N VAL A 29 -2.23 4.48 1.05
CA VAL A 29 -1.98 4.26 -0.38
C VAL A 29 -3.12 4.89 -1.22
N GLY A 30 -4.34 4.92 -0.66
CA GLY A 30 -5.49 5.65 -1.21
C GLY A 30 -5.41 7.19 -1.22
N ASP A 31 -4.50 7.83 -0.50
CA ASP A 31 -4.26 9.29 -0.61
C ASP A 31 -3.42 9.62 -1.88
N PHE A 32 -2.73 8.63 -2.44
CA PHE A 32 -1.99 8.75 -3.71
C PHE A 32 -2.86 8.45 -4.93
N TYR A 33 -4.00 7.80 -4.75
CA TYR A 33 -4.96 7.51 -5.81
C TYR A 33 -6.07 8.57 -5.80
N SER A 34 -6.06 9.44 -6.81
CA SER A 34 -7.17 10.35 -7.06
C SER A 34 -8.25 9.60 -7.86
N PRO A 35 -9.50 10.11 -7.93
CA PRO A 35 -10.53 9.51 -8.80
C PRO A 35 -10.09 9.37 -10.26
N GLU A 36 -9.16 10.23 -10.70
CA GLU A 36 -8.58 10.21 -12.04
C GLU A 36 -7.60 9.04 -12.25
N THR A 37 -6.97 8.56 -11.18
CA THR A 37 -6.01 7.44 -11.22
C THR A 37 -6.62 6.09 -10.82
N GLU A 38 -7.86 6.05 -10.33
CA GLU A 38 -8.60 4.79 -10.09
C GLU A 38 -8.92 4.02 -11.38
N ALA A 39 -9.13 4.74 -12.49
CA ALA A 39 -9.41 4.13 -13.79
C ALA A 39 -8.15 3.61 -14.50
N LEU A 40 -6.96 3.93 -13.98
CA LEU A 40 -5.71 3.49 -14.57
C LEU A 40 -5.49 2.01 -14.31
N GLN A 41 -5.25 1.25 -15.38
CA GLN A 41 -4.83 -0.13 -15.25
C GLN A 41 -3.39 -0.16 -14.76
N LEU A 42 -3.17 -0.60 -13.52
CA LEU A 42 -1.84 -0.65 -12.87
C LEU A 42 -1.25 -2.06 -12.80
N SER A 43 -1.94 -3.04 -13.39
CA SER A 43 -1.49 -4.43 -13.40
C SER A 43 -1.81 -5.16 -14.70
N CYS A 44 -0.99 -6.18 -14.98
CA CYS A 44 -1.19 -7.14 -16.05
C CYS A 44 -1.11 -8.57 -15.52
N ARG A 45 -1.50 -9.53 -16.35
CA ARG A 45 -1.34 -10.96 -16.10
C ARG A 45 -0.09 -11.49 -16.80
N PRO A 46 0.55 -12.57 -16.30
CA PRO A 46 1.67 -13.21 -16.98
C PRO A 46 1.37 -13.65 -18.42
N GLU A 47 0.10 -13.94 -18.72
CA GLU A 47 -0.34 -14.41 -20.03
C GLU A 47 -0.62 -13.26 -21.02
N ASN A 48 -0.67 -12.00 -20.56
CA ASN A 48 -0.91 -10.87 -21.44
C ASN A 48 0.24 -10.70 -22.43
N SER A 49 -0.12 -10.44 -23.70
CA SER A 49 0.89 -10.23 -24.73
C SER A 49 1.59 -8.87 -24.55
N ILE A 50 2.86 -8.79 -24.93
CA ILE A 50 3.62 -7.53 -24.89
C ILE A 50 2.92 -6.42 -25.70
N GLN A 51 2.25 -6.80 -26.80
CA GLN A 51 1.53 -5.87 -27.68
C GLN A 51 0.32 -5.23 -26.98
N GLU A 52 -0.32 -5.93 -26.05
CA GLU A 52 -1.39 -5.39 -25.20
C GLU A 52 -0.86 -4.48 -24.10
N ILE A 53 0.34 -4.77 -23.58
CA ILE A 53 0.93 -4.08 -22.42
C ILE A 53 1.62 -2.77 -22.83
N LEU A 54 2.30 -2.75 -23.98
CA LEU A 54 3.09 -1.59 -24.43
C LEU A 54 2.30 -0.29 -24.50
N PRO A 55 1.05 -0.25 -24.99
CA PRO A 55 0.25 0.98 -24.99
C PRO A 55 -0.05 1.51 -23.59
N LEU A 56 -0.21 0.63 -22.59
CA LEU A 56 -0.44 1.03 -21.20
C LEU A 56 0.81 1.70 -20.62
N LEU A 57 1.99 1.16 -20.92
CA LEU A 57 3.28 1.73 -20.50
C LEU A 57 3.72 2.96 -21.31
N ALA A 58 3.06 3.25 -22.43
CA ALA A 58 3.36 4.41 -23.25
C ALA A 58 2.75 5.69 -22.67
N GLU A 59 1.76 5.58 -21.78
CA GLU A 59 1.24 6.70 -21.01
C GLU A 59 2.35 7.27 -20.11
N PRO A 60 2.67 8.58 -20.18
CA PRO A 60 3.76 9.19 -19.40
C PRO A 60 3.63 9.01 -17.89
N THR A 61 2.43 8.71 -17.41
CA THR A 61 2.08 8.49 -16.00
C THR A 61 2.30 7.05 -15.55
N GLN A 62 2.54 6.10 -16.46
CA GLN A 62 2.68 4.67 -16.18
C GLN A 62 4.07 4.16 -16.56
N SER A 63 5.02 4.27 -15.63
CA SER A 63 6.38 3.76 -15.83
C SER A 63 6.51 2.25 -15.62
N SER A 64 5.53 1.60 -14.99
CA SER A 64 5.53 0.17 -14.67
C SER A 64 4.12 -0.36 -14.40
N LEU A 65 3.96 -1.68 -14.52
CA LEU A 65 2.75 -2.41 -14.18
C LEU A 65 3.12 -3.57 -13.26
N ALA A 66 2.28 -3.82 -12.25
CA ALA A 66 2.41 -5.00 -11.41
C ALA A 66 1.94 -6.25 -12.17
N VAL A 67 2.71 -7.32 -12.13
CA VAL A 67 2.32 -8.61 -12.71
C VAL A 67 1.63 -9.44 -11.64
N LEU A 68 0.36 -9.79 -11.88
CA LEU A 68 -0.48 -10.53 -10.93
C LEU A 68 -0.88 -11.90 -11.47
N ASP A 69 -0.63 -12.96 -10.70
CA ASP A 69 -1.13 -14.31 -11.01
C ASP A 69 -2.66 -14.41 -10.92
N ALA A 70 -3.25 -15.53 -11.35
CA ALA A 70 -4.71 -15.72 -11.36
C ALA A 70 -5.40 -15.38 -10.00
N ASP A 71 -4.74 -15.70 -8.90
CA ASP A 71 -5.20 -15.50 -7.51
C ASP A 71 -4.98 -14.06 -7.00
N ARG A 72 -4.43 -13.18 -7.84
CA ARG A 72 -4.09 -11.77 -7.57
C ARG A 72 -2.89 -11.60 -6.63
N ASN A 73 -1.99 -12.57 -6.58
CA ASN A 73 -0.71 -12.41 -5.91
C ASN A 73 0.27 -11.65 -6.81
N LEU A 74 1.09 -10.80 -6.20
CA LEU A 74 2.18 -10.10 -6.89
C LEU A 74 3.30 -11.08 -7.23
N VAL A 75 3.63 -11.19 -8.51
CA VAL A 75 4.69 -12.07 -9.02
C VAL A 75 5.79 -11.35 -9.80
N GLY A 76 5.60 -10.05 -10.11
CA GLY A 76 6.57 -9.24 -10.85
C GLY A 76 6.19 -7.77 -10.93
#